data_AF-A0A6J6IJR3-F1
#
_entry.id   AF-A0A6J6IJR3-F1
#
_cell.length_a   1.000
_cell.length_b   1.000
_cell.length_c   1.000
_cell.angle_alpha   90.00
_cell.angle_beta   90.00
_cell.angle_gamma   90.00
#
_symmetry.space_group_name_H-M   'P 1'
#
loop_
_entity.id
_entity.type
_entity.pdbx_description
1 polymer ?
#
loop_
_entity_poly.entity_id
_entity_poly.type
_entity_poly.pdbx_seq_one_letter_code
_entity_poly.pdbx_strand_id
1 'polypeptide(L)'
;MAFVDDLLAPLLEDEAALIAMLAQNFDQRDQEVIKTVVDVSDLPTIARLENVGFQSGREFSKGKNRFLRMSCDRYDYVRLMAETKMAEHLDMTEWSFEFDSAKRRAGLCNYTDKVISISRYMVDIHNMDETLQVVLHEVAHALAGKNAGHTKKWLKVAKSIGYRDEEFTGTEIAVETATWIGACPQGHRHYRYRKPTRMLSCAICNSGFDVRNLIRWRHRDEVLPNYGKPNN
;
A
#
# COMPACT_ATOMS: atom_id res chain seq x y z
N MET A 1 -24.10 22.50 -16.09
CA MET A 1 -25.01 21.62 -15.32
C MET A 1 -24.33 21.44 -13.97
N ALA A 2 -25.03 21.50 -12.84
CA ALA A 2 -24.39 21.14 -11.57
C ALA A 2 -23.99 19.66 -11.63
N PHE A 3 -22.82 19.31 -11.11
CA PHE A 3 -22.41 17.92 -10.95
C PHE A 3 -23.39 17.20 -10.02
N VAL A 4 -23.98 16.10 -10.49
CA VAL A 4 -25.08 15.39 -9.79
C VAL A 4 -24.57 14.01 -9.37
N ASP A 5 -23.82 14.01 -8.27
CA ASP A 5 -23.37 12.81 -7.57
C ASP A 5 -23.58 13.04 -6.08
N ASP A 6 -24.54 12.33 -5.48
CA ASP A 6 -24.97 12.59 -4.10
C ASP A 6 -23.84 12.34 -3.07
N LEU A 7 -22.88 11.48 -3.42
CA LEU A 7 -21.73 11.17 -2.57
C LEU A 7 -20.64 12.24 -2.70
N LEU A 8 -20.30 12.62 -3.94
CA LEU A 8 -19.13 13.45 -4.21
C LEU A 8 -19.44 14.95 -4.29
N ALA A 9 -20.62 15.35 -4.76
CA ALA A 9 -20.98 16.75 -4.97
C ALA A 9 -20.84 17.61 -3.69
N PRO A 10 -21.21 17.15 -2.48
CA PRO A 10 -21.03 17.93 -1.26
C PRO A 10 -19.57 18.19 -0.89
N LEU A 11 -18.64 17.42 -1.44
CA LEU A 11 -17.21 17.42 -1.08
C LEU A 11 -16.34 18.11 -2.12
N LEU A 12 -16.85 18.44 -3.31
CA LEU A 12 -16.05 19.00 -4.40
C LEU A 12 -15.44 20.37 -4.09
N GLU A 13 -15.99 21.12 -3.14
CA GLU A 13 -15.44 22.42 -2.75
C GLU A 13 -14.41 22.33 -1.62
N ASP A 14 -14.28 21.17 -0.97
CA ASP A 14 -13.35 20.92 0.14
C ASP A 14 -12.49 19.68 -0.16
N GLU A 15 -11.32 19.93 -0.74
CA GLU A 15 -10.37 18.88 -1.12
C GLU A 15 -9.94 18.02 0.08
N ALA A 16 -9.78 18.62 1.26
CA ALA A 16 -9.38 17.89 2.46
C ALA A 16 -10.49 16.94 2.92
N ALA A 17 -11.75 17.38 2.87
CA ALA A 17 -12.90 16.53 3.17
C ALA A 17 -13.05 15.40 2.14
N LEU A 18 -12.82 15.68 0.86
CA LEU A 18 -12.85 14.67 -0.21
C LEU A 18 -11.75 13.60 -0.01
N ILE A 19 -10.51 14.01 0.26
CA ILE A 19 -9.39 13.11 0.57
C ILE A 19 -9.73 12.24 1.79
N ALA A 20 -10.24 12.86 2.87
CA ALA A 20 -10.60 12.13 4.08
C ALA A 20 -11.70 11.08 3.83
N MET A 21 -12.73 11.42 3.06
CA MET A 21 -13.80 10.49 2.69
C MET A 21 -13.25 9.33 1.86
N LEU A 22 -12.42 9.60 0.84
CA LEU A 22 -11.84 8.55 -0.01
C LEU A 22 -10.95 7.60 0.80
N ALA A 23 -10.10 8.15 1.67
CA ALA A 23 -9.26 7.35 2.54
C ALA A 23 -10.10 6.43 3.44
N GLN A 24 -11.14 6.98 4.07
CA GLN A 24 -12.04 6.22 4.91
C GLN A 24 -12.79 5.13 4.12
N ASN A 25 -13.34 5.45 2.95
CA ASN A 25 -14.04 4.49 2.10
C ASN A 25 -13.12 3.30 1.76
N PHE A 26 -11.88 3.57 1.32
CA PHE A 26 -10.97 2.51 0.90
C PHE A 26 -10.42 1.69 2.07
N ASP A 27 -10.26 2.28 3.25
CA ASP A 27 -9.84 1.56 4.45
C ASP A 27 -10.96 0.69 5.03
N GLN A 28 -12.20 1.17 4.97
CA GLN A 28 -13.39 0.40 5.40
C GLN A 28 -13.86 -0.59 4.33
N ARG A 29 -13.32 -0.50 3.10
CA ARG A 29 -13.71 -1.33 1.94
C ARG A 29 -15.19 -1.19 1.58
N ASP A 30 -15.78 -0.01 1.83
CA ASP A 30 -17.20 0.25 1.54
C ASP A 30 -17.47 0.14 0.04
N GLN A 31 -16.59 0.73 -0.77
CA GLN A 31 -16.57 0.58 -2.22
C GLN A 31 -15.15 0.32 -2.70
N GLU A 32 -14.94 -0.81 -3.38
CA GLU A 32 -13.65 -1.13 -4.03
C GLU A 32 -13.35 -0.19 -5.20
N VAL A 33 -14.38 0.33 -5.87
CA VAL A 33 -14.27 1.29 -6.97
C VAL A 33 -15.39 2.32 -6.87
N ILE A 34 -15.04 3.59 -6.74
CA ILE A 34 -15.98 4.71 -6.82
C ILE A 34 -16.06 5.14 -8.28
N LYS A 35 -17.28 5.30 -8.80
CA LYS A 35 -17.53 5.67 -10.20
C LYS A 35 -18.44 6.89 -10.24
N THR A 36 -18.11 7.83 -11.12
CA THR A 36 -18.94 9.02 -11.35
C THR A 36 -18.93 9.43 -12.82
N VAL A 37 -19.74 10.42 -13.17
CA VAL A 37 -19.78 11.02 -14.49
C VAL A 37 -19.81 12.54 -14.38
N VAL A 38 -18.99 13.21 -15.17
CA VAL A 38 -18.88 14.67 -15.19
C VAL A 38 -19.24 15.16 -16.58
N ASP A 39 -19.92 16.30 -16.70
CA ASP A 39 -20.10 16.94 -18.02
C ASP A 39 -18.73 17.29 -18.60
N VAL A 40 -18.45 16.97 -19.86
CA VAL A 40 -17.12 17.22 -20.46
C VAL A 40 -16.72 18.70 -20.49
N SER A 41 -17.70 19.60 -20.36
CA SER A 41 -17.46 21.04 -20.25
C SER A 41 -17.14 21.52 -18.83
N ASP A 42 -17.39 20.70 -17.80
CA ASP A 42 -17.09 21.01 -16.40
C ASP A 42 -15.66 20.61 -16.04
N LEU A 43 -14.70 21.29 -16.70
CA LEU A 43 -13.27 21.10 -16.48
C LEU A 43 -12.83 21.28 -15.02
N PRO A 44 -13.38 22.23 -14.23
CA PRO A 44 -13.02 22.36 -12.82
C PRO A 44 -13.35 21.12 -12.00
N THR A 45 -14.51 20.50 -12.21
CA THR A 45 -14.87 19.27 -11.50
C THR A 45 -13.98 18.09 -11.91
N ILE A 46 -13.69 17.97 -13.21
CA ILE A 46 -12.77 16.93 -13.72
C ILE A 46 -11.40 17.07 -13.04
N ALA A 47 -10.81 18.27 -13.05
CA ALA A 47 -9.49 18.52 -12.46
C ALA A 47 -9.45 18.21 -10.96
N ARG A 48 -10.50 18.56 -10.21
CA ARG A 48 -10.58 18.25 -8.77
C ARG A 48 -10.63 16.75 -8.49
N LEU A 49 -11.37 16.00 -9.30
CA LEU A 49 -11.45 14.55 -9.17
C LEU A 49 -10.12 13.89 -9.55
N GLU A 50 -9.46 14.36 -10.61
CA GLU A 50 -8.12 13.89 -10.99
C GLU A 50 -7.09 14.15 -9.88
N ASN A 51 -7.16 15.30 -9.21
CA ASN A 51 -6.33 15.66 -8.06
C ASN A 51 -6.56 14.83 -6.79
N VAL A 52 -7.54 13.93 -6.79
CA VAL A 52 -7.74 12.95 -5.70
C VAL A 52 -7.76 11.50 -6.20
N GLY A 53 -7.35 11.27 -7.45
CA GLY A 53 -6.97 9.96 -7.96
C GLY A 53 -7.97 9.37 -8.95
N PHE A 54 -9.04 10.09 -9.32
CA PHE A 54 -9.97 9.61 -10.33
C PHE A 54 -9.30 9.56 -11.70
N GLN A 55 -9.48 8.43 -12.38
CA GLN A 55 -9.03 8.16 -13.73
C GLN A 55 -10.12 8.47 -14.74
N SER A 56 -9.76 9.21 -15.78
CA SER A 56 -10.63 9.56 -16.90
C SER A 56 -10.87 8.35 -17.82
N GLY A 57 -12.13 8.04 -18.07
CA GLY A 57 -12.60 6.89 -18.86
C GLY A 57 -13.25 7.28 -20.19
N ARG A 58 -14.19 6.45 -20.67
CA ARG A 58 -14.89 6.71 -21.93
C ARG A 58 -16.00 7.74 -21.78
N GLU A 59 -16.07 8.66 -22.71
CA GLU A 59 -17.17 9.60 -22.83
C GLU A 59 -18.44 8.96 -23.40
N PHE A 60 -19.60 9.58 -23.17
CA PHE A 60 -20.88 9.20 -23.79
C PHE A 60 -21.83 10.39 -23.90
N SER A 61 -22.79 10.29 -24.82
CA SER A 61 -23.85 11.29 -24.97
C SER A 61 -25.11 10.85 -24.24
N LYS A 62 -25.79 11.80 -23.59
CA LYS A 62 -27.14 11.62 -23.04
C LYS A 62 -27.95 12.88 -23.35
N GLY A 63 -28.87 12.76 -24.31
CA GLY A 63 -29.57 13.92 -24.88
C GLY A 63 -28.59 14.84 -25.61
N LYS A 64 -28.61 16.13 -25.28
CA LYS A 64 -27.71 17.14 -25.86
C LYS A 64 -26.36 17.25 -25.15
N ASN A 65 -26.19 16.55 -24.02
CA ASN A 65 -25.01 16.68 -23.17
C ASN A 65 -24.06 15.51 -23.41
N ARG A 66 -22.77 15.77 -23.21
CA ARG A 66 -21.69 14.80 -23.33
C ARG A 66 -21.00 14.70 -21.97
N PHE A 67 -20.80 13.48 -21.51
CA PHE A 67 -20.29 13.19 -20.17
C PHE A 67 -19.04 12.32 -20.24
N LEU A 68 -18.07 12.61 -19.39
CA LEU A 68 -16.89 11.81 -19.12
C LEU A 68 -17.17 10.85 -17.97
N ARG A 69 -16.88 9.56 -18.14
CA ARG A 69 -16.86 8.60 -17.03
C ARG A 69 -15.56 8.74 -16.28
N MET A 70 -15.62 8.74 -14.96
CA MET A 70 -14.43 8.74 -14.11
C MET A 70 -14.56 7.64 -13.05
N SER A 71 -13.44 7.08 -12.62
CA SER A 71 -13.41 6.10 -11.54
C SER A 71 -12.15 6.20 -10.71
N CYS A 72 -12.25 5.91 -9.43
CA CYS A 72 -11.11 5.81 -8.53
C CYS A 72 -11.22 4.50 -7.75
N ASP A 73 -10.18 3.68 -7.80
CA ASP A 73 -9.99 2.57 -6.89
C ASP A 73 -8.91 2.87 -5.84
N ARG A 74 -8.74 1.94 -4.91
CA ARG A 74 -7.74 2.05 -3.83
C ARG A 74 -6.31 2.25 -4.36
N TYR A 75 -5.95 1.62 -5.47
CA TYR A 75 -4.62 1.72 -6.06
C TYR A 75 -4.43 3.04 -6.81
N ASP A 76 -5.46 3.55 -7.48
CA ASP A 76 -5.44 4.87 -8.11
C ASP A 76 -5.22 5.96 -7.06
N TYR A 77 -5.96 5.90 -5.94
CA TYR A 77 -5.80 6.82 -4.82
C TYR A 77 -4.40 6.72 -4.19
N VAL A 78 -3.93 5.52 -3.85
CA VAL A 78 -2.58 5.33 -3.27
C VAL A 78 -1.49 5.82 -4.22
N ARG A 79 -1.61 5.54 -5.52
CA ARG A 79 -0.66 6.02 -6.52
C ARG A 79 -0.57 7.54 -6.50
N LEU A 80 -1.72 8.22 -6.61
CA LEU A 80 -1.73 9.68 -6.59
C LEU A 80 -1.10 10.20 -5.31
N MET A 81 -1.53 9.71 -4.14
CA MET A 81 -1.01 10.20 -2.87
C MET A 81 0.50 9.96 -2.73
N ALA A 82 1.00 8.82 -3.24
CA ALA A 82 2.42 8.52 -3.26
C ALA A 82 3.20 9.44 -4.20
N GLU A 83 2.71 9.65 -5.42
CA GLU A 83 3.33 10.53 -6.42
C GLU A 83 3.32 12.00 -5.95
N THR A 84 2.25 12.45 -5.29
CA THR A 84 2.21 13.78 -4.65
C THR A 84 3.27 13.90 -3.56
N LYS A 85 3.42 12.91 -2.67
CA LYS A 85 4.47 12.91 -1.64
C LYS A 85 5.88 12.82 -2.22
N MET A 86 6.07 12.11 -3.31
CA MET A 86 7.34 12.12 -4.03
C MET A 86 7.63 13.50 -4.62
N ALA A 87 6.65 14.13 -5.27
CA ALA A 87 6.81 15.45 -5.91
C ALA A 87 7.12 16.58 -4.89
N GLU A 88 6.69 16.45 -3.63
CA GLU A 88 7.07 17.38 -2.55
C GLU A 88 8.58 17.39 -2.26
N HIS A 89 9.33 16.35 -2.65
CA HIS A 89 10.69 16.11 -2.16
C HIS A 89 11.70 15.66 -3.22
N LEU A 90 11.24 15.07 -4.32
CA LEU A 90 12.06 14.44 -5.35
C LEU A 90 11.78 15.07 -6.72
N ASP A 91 12.76 14.97 -7.62
CA ASP A 91 12.57 15.32 -9.02
C ASP A 91 11.84 14.19 -9.75
N MET A 92 10.57 14.42 -10.11
CA MET A 92 9.72 13.45 -10.81
C MET A 92 10.11 13.25 -12.28
N THR A 93 11.05 14.03 -12.82
CA THR A 93 11.65 13.75 -14.13
C THR A 93 12.74 12.67 -14.04
N GLU A 94 13.29 12.44 -12.85
CA GLU A 94 14.24 11.36 -12.57
C GLU A 94 13.60 10.17 -11.86
N TRP A 95 12.70 10.43 -10.91
CA TRP A 95 12.09 9.42 -10.05
C TRP A 95 10.67 9.05 -10.50
N SER A 96 10.31 7.79 -10.33
CA SER A 96 8.97 7.28 -10.64
C SER A 96 8.41 6.36 -9.55
N PHE A 97 7.09 6.22 -9.53
CA PHE A 97 6.35 5.38 -8.59
C PHE A 97 5.76 4.14 -9.25
N GLU A 98 5.90 2.98 -8.62
CA GLU A 98 5.21 1.77 -9.05
C GLU A 98 4.68 0.91 -7.91
N PHE A 99 3.79 -0.02 -8.26
CA PHE A 99 3.42 -1.12 -7.38
C PHE A 99 4.17 -2.38 -7.79
N ASP A 100 4.69 -3.12 -6.81
CA ASP A 100 5.33 -4.40 -7.03
C ASP A 100 4.59 -5.56 -6.34
N SER A 101 5.03 -6.79 -6.63
CA SER A 101 4.47 -8.01 -6.03
C SER A 101 5.34 -8.57 -4.89
N ALA A 102 6.08 -7.71 -4.18
CA ALA A 102 6.98 -8.14 -3.11
C ALA A 102 6.20 -8.66 -1.90
N LYS A 103 6.61 -9.81 -1.42
CA LYS A 103 5.86 -10.61 -0.44
C LYS A 103 6.48 -10.59 0.97
N ARG A 104 7.56 -9.83 1.16
CA ARG A 104 8.37 -9.80 2.38
C ARG A 104 8.91 -8.42 2.74
N ARG A 105 8.63 -7.41 1.91
CA ARG A 105 8.99 -6.01 2.13
C ARG A 105 7.78 -5.15 1.78
N ALA A 106 7.61 -4.06 2.51
CA ALA A 106 6.52 -3.12 2.31
C ALA A 106 6.82 -2.18 1.13
N GLY A 107 8.04 -1.64 1.07
CA GLY A 107 8.51 -0.75 0.00
C GLY A 107 9.91 -1.08 -0.49
N LEU A 108 10.39 -0.32 -1.47
CA LEU A 108 11.77 -0.31 -1.94
C LEU A 108 12.10 1.02 -2.64
N CYS A 109 13.20 1.64 -2.22
CA CYS A 109 13.91 2.65 -3.00
C CYS A 109 14.97 2.00 -3.92
N ASN A 110 14.68 1.92 -5.22
CA ASN A 110 15.62 1.46 -6.24
C ASN A 110 16.45 2.63 -6.79
N TYR A 111 17.70 2.73 -6.37
CA TYR A 111 18.62 3.79 -6.78
C TYR A 111 19.11 3.69 -8.23
N THR A 112 19.08 2.49 -8.84
CA THR A 112 19.57 2.26 -10.21
C THR A 112 18.53 2.75 -11.20
N ASP A 113 17.29 2.30 -11.03
CA ASP A 113 16.20 2.65 -11.95
C ASP A 113 15.45 3.93 -11.52
N LYS A 114 15.81 4.49 -10.35
CA LYS A 114 15.17 5.66 -9.74
C LYS A 114 13.67 5.44 -9.53
N VAL A 115 13.33 4.30 -8.96
CA VAL A 115 11.95 3.89 -8.71
C VAL A 115 11.73 3.78 -7.21
N ILE A 116 10.65 4.36 -6.72
CA ILE A 116 10.06 4.02 -5.42
C ILE A 116 8.91 3.06 -5.67
N SER A 117 8.99 1.86 -5.11
CA SER A 117 7.94 0.86 -5.25
C SER A 117 7.34 0.48 -3.91
N ILE A 118 6.03 0.21 -3.91
CA ILE A 118 5.29 -0.31 -2.75
C ILE A 118 4.66 -1.65 -3.12
N SER A 119 4.67 -2.59 -2.18
CA SER A 119 4.04 -3.90 -2.38
C SER A 119 2.52 -3.77 -2.46
N ARG A 120 1.92 -4.38 -3.48
CA ARG A 120 0.45 -4.52 -3.57
C ARG A 120 -0.14 -5.20 -2.34
N TYR A 121 0.56 -6.19 -1.79
CA TYR A 121 0.13 -6.89 -0.58
C TYR A 121 0.18 -5.99 0.67
N MET A 122 1.12 -5.04 0.73
CA MET A 122 1.15 -4.03 1.79
C MET A 122 -0.08 -3.13 1.69
N VAL A 123 -0.36 -2.62 0.50
CA VAL A 123 -1.53 -1.76 0.21
C VAL A 123 -2.84 -2.47 0.53
N ASP A 124 -2.94 -3.78 0.29
CA ASP A 124 -4.18 -4.51 0.54
C ASP A 124 -4.48 -4.74 2.03
N ILE A 125 -3.46 -4.83 2.89
CA ILE A 125 -3.65 -5.23 4.29
C ILE A 125 -3.55 -4.07 5.29
N HIS A 126 -2.87 -2.98 4.93
CA HIS A 126 -2.70 -1.80 5.79
C HIS A 126 -3.67 -0.70 5.43
N ASN A 127 -3.89 0.28 6.32
CA ASN A 127 -4.70 1.44 6.02
C ASN A 127 -3.94 2.49 5.15
N MET A 128 -4.62 3.55 4.71
CA MET A 128 -4.04 4.59 3.84
C MET A 128 -2.88 5.33 4.49
N ASP A 129 -3.01 5.67 5.77
CA ASP A 129 -2.00 6.41 6.52
C ASP A 129 -0.72 5.57 6.72
N GLU A 130 -0.88 4.30 7.08
CA GLU A 130 0.21 3.32 7.16
C GLU A 130 0.91 3.13 5.81
N THR A 131 0.14 3.04 4.73
CA THR A 131 0.67 2.94 3.36
C THR A 131 1.53 4.17 3.02
N LEU A 132 1.08 5.37 3.40
CA LEU A 132 1.85 6.59 3.19
C LEU A 132 3.12 6.67 4.05
N GLN A 133 3.13 6.11 5.26
CA GLN A 133 4.36 6.00 6.06
C GLN A 133 5.42 5.16 5.36
N VAL A 134 5.05 4.10 4.63
CA VAL A 134 6.00 3.34 3.81
C VAL A 134 6.52 4.18 2.64
N VAL A 135 5.65 4.95 1.97
CA VAL A 135 6.10 5.85 0.90
C VAL A 135 7.13 6.85 1.45
N LEU A 136 6.84 7.52 2.57
CA LEU A 136 7.77 8.45 3.20
C LEU A 136 9.08 7.78 3.63
N HIS A 137 9.02 6.53 4.09
CA HIS A 137 10.22 5.73 4.40
C HIS A 137 11.14 5.59 3.17
N GLU A 138 10.58 5.24 2.02
CA GLU A 138 11.36 5.05 0.79
C GLU A 138 11.81 6.39 0.18
N VAL A 139 10.99 7.45 0.26
CA VAL A 139 11.40 8.82 -0.11
C VAL A 139 12.57 9.29 0.74
N ALA A 140 12.56 9.00 2.05
CA ALA A 140 13.66 9.33 2.94
C ALA A 140 14.98 8.62 2.56
N HIS A 141 14.91 7.38 2.05
CA HIS A 141 16.08 6.70 1.48
C HIS A 141 16.62 7.43 0.25
N ALA A 142 15.75 7.80 -0.68
CA ALA A 142 16.13 8.55 -1.88
C ALA A 142 16.85 9.86 -1.52
N LEU A 143 16.36 10.59 -0.51
CA LEU A 143 16.94 11.85 -0.02
C LEU A 143 18.24 11.66 0.79
N ALA A 144 18.29 10.68 1.69
CA ALA A 144 19.46 10.45 2.55
C ALA A 144 20.65 9.86 1.79
N GLY A 145 20.36 9.15 0.70
CA GLY A 145 21.30 8.50 -0.20
C GLY A 145 21.62 7.06 0.22
N LYS A 146 21.96 6.22 -0.78
CA LYS A 146 22.17 4.76 -0.66
C LYS A 146 23.04 4.32 0.51
N ASN A 147 24.12 5.06 0.81
CA ASN A 147 25.07 4.68 1.85
C ASN A 147 24.60 5.03 3.28
N ALA A 148 23.48 5.75 3.43
CA ALA A 148 22.97 6.13 4.74
C ALA A 148 22.35 4.95 5.48
N GLY A 149 21.68 4.01 4.79
CA GLY A 149 20.84 2.98 5.43
C GLY A 149 19.88 3.59 6.45
N HIS A 150 19.48 2.84 7.49
CA HIS A 150 18.67 3.35 8.60
C HIS A 150 19.52 4.01 9.71
N THR A 151 20.43 4.90 9.35
CA THR A 151 21.25 5.65 10.33
C THR A 151 20.51 6.86 10.91
N LYS A 152 21.11 7.52 11.92
CA LYS A 152 20.61 8.81 12.44
C LYS A 152 20.43 9.89 11.36
N LYS A 153 21.25 9.85 10.31
CA LYS A 153 21.11 10.75 9.15
C LYS A 153 19.78 10.49 8.43
N TRP A 154 19.50 9.23 8.08
CA TRP A 154 18.24 8.85 7.46
C TRP A 154 17.05 9.19 8.35
N LEU A 155 17.11 8.86 9.63
CA LEU A 155 16.00 9.13 10.55
C LEU A 155 15.69 10.62 10.66
N LYS A 156 16.72 11.48 10.67
CA LYS A 156 16.56 12.94 10.66
C LYS A 156 15.83 13.40 9.39
N VAL A 157 16.21 12.87 8.23
CA VAL A 157 15.56 13.18 6.94
C VAL A 157 14.12 12.68 6.93
N ALA A 158 13.89 11.42 7.32
CA ALA A 158 12.57 10.82 7.37
C ALA A 158 11.62 11.64 8.24
N LYS A 159 12.02 11.99 9.48
CA LYS A 159 11.19 12.81 10.37
C LYS A 159 10.93 14.21 9.81
N SER A 160 11.87 14.78 9.05
CA SER A 160 11.69 16.10 8.45
C SER A 160 10.63 16.14 7.33
N ILE A 161 10.31 14.98 6.74
CA ILE A 161 9.26 14.82 5.72
C ILE A 161 7.97 14.19 6.28
N GLY A 162 7.84 14.12 7.61
CA GLY A 162 6.64 13.63 8.28
C GLY A 162 6.58 12.12 8.55
N TYR A 163 7.68 11.38 8.33
CA TYR A 163 7.76 9.97 8.75
C TYR A 163 7.75 9.88 10.29
N ARG A 164 6.89 9.01 10.83
CA ARG A 164 6.61 8.93 12.27
C ARG A 164 7.45 7.90 13.02
N ASP A 165 8.34 7.17 12.34
CA ASP A 165 9.23 6.17 12.98
C ASP A 165 8.45 5.03 13.65
N GLU A 166 7.33 4.68 13.02
CA GLU A 166 6.49 3.56 13.41
C GLU A 166 7.13 2.24 12.94
N GLU A 167 7.02 1.21 13.77
CA GLU A 167 7.61 -0.09 13.50
C GLU A 167 6.76 -0.85 12.46
N PHE A 168 7.18 -0.82 11.20
CA PHE A 168 6.58 -1.64 10.14
C PHE A 168 7.43 -2.87 9.86
N THR A 169 6.91 -4.06 10.18
CA THR A 169 7.59 -5.31 9.85
C THR A 169 6.92 -5.98 8.65
N GLY A 170 7.71 -6.38 7.65
CA GLY A 170 7.21 -7.22 6.54
C GLY A 170 6.73 -8.61 6.98
N THR A 171 6.81 -8.91 8.29
CA THR A 171 6.26 -10.09 8.94
C THR A 171 4.75 -10.16 8.76
N GLU A 172 4.03 -9.04 8.88
CA GLU A 172 2.56 -9.01 8.72
C GLU A 172 2.14 -9.37 7.30
N ILE A 173 2.82 -8.83 6.27
CA ILE A 173 2.61 -9.23 4.88
C ILE A 173 2.81 -10.74 4.71
N ALA A 174 3.86 -11.31 5.32
CA ALA A 174 4.12 -12.75 5.26
C ALA A 174 3.08 -13.57 6.06
N VAL A 175 2.62 -13.06 7.21
CA VAL A 175 1.57 -13.67 8.05
C VAL A 175 0.27 -13.78 7.26
N GLU A 176 -0.12 -12.73 6.55
CA GLU A 176 -1.38 -12.69 5.82
C GLU A 176 -1.33 -13.45 4.49
N THR A 177 -0.21 -13.39 3.76
CA THR A 177 -0.19 -13.83 2.35
C THR A 177 0.53 -15.16 2.10
N ALA A 178 1.27 -15.69 3.07
CA ALA A 178 1.99 -16.96 2.88
C ALA A 178 1.04 -18.15 2.73
N THR A 179 1.21 -18.94 1.67
CA THR A 179 0.39 -20.14 1.42
C THR A 179 0.72 -21.32 2.33
N TRP A 180 1.92 -21.35 2.93
CA TRP A 180 2.35 -22.39 3.85
C TRP A 180 2.66 -21.81 5.22
N ILE A 181 1.97 -22.34 6.23
CA ILE A 181 2.14 -21.95 7.63
C ILE A 181 2.82 -23.11 8.35
N GLY A 182 3.96 -22.81 8.96
CA GLY A 182 4.75 -23.72 9.77
C GLY A 182 4.59 -23.40 11.25
N ALA A 183 4.44 -24.43 12.09
CA ALA A 183 4.47 -24.27 13.55
C ALA A 183 5.46 -25.26 14.18
N CYS A 184 6.28 -24.80 15.11
CA CYS A 184 7.13 -25.68 15.92
C CYS A 184 6.41 -26.14 17.19
N PRO A 185 6.93 -27.14 17.94
CA PRO A 185 6.27 -27.64 19.15
C PRO A 185 6.11 -26.60 20.27
N GLN A 186 6.91 -25.53 20.27
CA GLN A 186 6.80 -24.42 21.22
C GLN A 186 5.79 -23.34 20.77
N GLY A 187 5.12 -23.53 19.63
CA GLY A 187 4.09 -22.62 19.13
C GLY A 187 4.59 -21.51 18.20
N HIS A 188 5.91 -21.36 17.99
CA HIS A 188 6.43 -20.36 17.05
C HIS A 188 5.98 -20.64 15.62
N ARG A 189 5.48 -19.59 14.96
CA ARG A 189 5.02 -19.60 13.58
C ARG A 189 6.10 -19.21 12.58
N HIS A 190 6.01 -19.81 11.41
CA HIS A 190 6.87 -19.55 10.27
C HIS A 190 6.04 -19.49 9.00
N TYR A 191 6.34 -18.52 8.14
CA TYR A 191 5.57 -18.27 6.92
C TYR A 191 6.43 -18.56 5.68
N ARG A 192 5.86 -19.30 4.72
CA ARG A 192 6.51 -19.65 3.44
C ARG A 192 5.51 -19.62 2.29
N TYR A 193 5.98 -19.27 1.09
CA TYR A 193 5.17 -19.28 -0.13
C TYR A 193 5.22 -20.60 -0.90
N ARG A 194 6.11 -21.50 -0.50
CA ARG A 194 6.26 -22.84 -1.06
C ARG A 194 6.50 -23.81 0.08
N LYS A 195 5.96 -25.03 -0.04
CA LYS A 195 6.24 -26.11 0.90
C LYS A 195 7.75 -26.35 0.93
N PRO A 196 8.40 -26.32 2.10
CA PRO A 196 9.80 -26.73 2.19
C PRO A 196 9.96 -28.18 1.75
N THR A 197 10.99 -28.44 0.94
CA THR A 197 11.36 -29.80 0.51
C THR A 197 12.26 -30.50 1.52
N ARG A 198 12.89 -29.74 2.42
CA ARG A 198 13.73 -30.24 3.51
C ARG A 198 13.05 -30.02 4.86
N MET A 199 13.37 -30.88 5.82
CA MET A 199 13.00 -30.66 7.22
C MET A 199 13.68 -29.40 7.73
N LEU A 200 12.89 -28.51 8.34
CA LEU A 200 13.37 -27.28 8.96
C LEU A 200 13.03 -27.32 10.45
N SER A 201 13.93 -26.82 11.30
CA SER A 201 13.68 -26.61 12.72
C SER A 201 13.59 -25.12 13.05
N CYS A 202 12.91 -24.81 14.14
CA CYS A 202 12.68 -23.43 14.58
C CYS A 202 13.97 -22.76 15.07
N ALA A 203 14.45 -21.78 14.30
CA ALA A 203 15.61 -20.96 14.66
C ALA A 203 15.40 -20.09 15.90
N ILE A 204 14.14 -19.81 16.27
CA ILE A 204 13.78 -19.06 17.48
C ILE A 204 13.98 -19.93 18.72
N CYS A 205 13.65 -21.23 18.65
CA CYS A 205 13.89 -22.17 19.74
C CYS A 205 15.37 -22.49 19.93
N ASN A 206 16.12 -22.61 18.82
CA ASN A 206 17.56 -22.89 18.84
C ASN A 206 18.16 -22.44 17.50
N SER A 207 19.31 -21.77 17.53
CA SER A 207 19.98 -21.27 16.32
C SER A 207 20.52 -22.39 15.40
N GLY A 208 20.71 -23.61 15.94
CA GLY A 208 21.10 -24.81 15.19
C GLY A 208 19.91 -25.68 14.74
N PHE A 209 20.19 -26.62 13.83
CA PHE A 209 19.20 -27.64 13.48
C PHE A 209 18.95 -28.57 14.68
N ASP A 210 17.70 -28.69 15.11
CA ASP A 210 17.31 -29.57 16.22
C ASP A 210 16.00 -30.27 15.89
N VAL A 211 16.04 -31.61 15.87
CA VAL A 211 14.88 -32.46 15.59
C VAL A 211 13.73 -32.26 16.58
N ARG A 212 14.02 -31.80 17.81
CA ARG A 212 13.00 -31.48 18.82
C ARG A 212 12.19 -30.24 18.46
N ASN A 213 12.71 -29.40 17.56
CA ASN A 213 12.12 -28.13 17.15
C ASN A 213 11.61 -28.15 15.71
N LEU A 214 11.33 -29.34 15.14
CA LEU A 214 10.86 -29.48 13.76
C LEU A 214 9.57 -28.69 13.50
N ILE A 215 9.59 -27.93 12.42
CA ILE A 215 8.46 -27.13 11.97
C ILE A 215 7.52 -28.03 11.17
N ARG A 216 6.26 -28.11 11.62
CA ARG A 216 5.18 -28.80 10.90
C ARG A 216 4.49 -27.81 9.98
N TRP A 217 4.46 -28.11 8.69
CA TRP A 217 3.92 -27.24 7.65
C TRP A 217 2.53 -27.69 7.21
N ARG A 218 1.62 -26.74 7.03
CA ARG A 218 0.28 -26.95 6.45
C ARG A 218 0.01 -25.92 5.36
N HIS A 219 -0.79 -26.30 4.37
CA HIS A 219 -1.29 -25.32 3.42
C HIS A 219 -2.34 -24.44 4.10
N ARG A 220 -2.39 -23.14 3.81
CA ARG A 220 -3.32 -22.19 4.46
C ARG A 220 -4.78 -22.65 4.35
N ASP A 221 -5.17 -23.22 3.22
CA ASP A 221 -6.54 -23.71 3.00
C ASP A 221 -6.90 -24.95 3.84
N GLU A 222 -5.90 -25.66 4.37
CA GLU A 222 -6.09 -26.82 5.27
C GLU A 222 -6.22 -26.39 6.75
N VAL A 223 -6.21 -25.08 7.01
CA VAL A 223 -6.06 -24.48 8.34
C VAL A 223 -7.33 -23.65 8.65
N LEU A 224 -8.16 -24.12 9.59
CA LEU A 224 -9.38 -23.44 10.07
C LEU A 224 -9.09 -22.05 10.70
N PRO A 225 -10.07 -21.12 10.75
CA PRO A 225 -9.86 -19.68 10.93
C PRO A 225 -9.43 -19.20 12.33
N ASN A 226 -9.22 -20.09 13.30
CA ASN A 226 -8.77 -19.73 14.64
C ASN A 226 -7.31 -20.10 14.83
N TYR A 227 -6.43 -19.19 14.45
CA TYR A 227 -5.04 -19.25 14.84
C TYR A 227 -4.73 -17.97 15.61
N GLY A 228 -4.47 -18.11 16.93
CA GLY A 228 -4.14 -17.02 17.86
C GLY A 228 -2.95 -16.14 17.44
N LYS A 229 -2.55 -15.19 18.29
CA LYS A 229 -1.66 -14.08 17.92
C LYS A 229 -0.35 -14.54 17.22
N PRO A 230 0.18 -13.76 16.25
CA PRO A 230 1.52 -13.95 15.70
C PRO A 230 2.57 -14.07 16.82
N ASN A 231 3.75 -14.60 16.49
CA ASN A 231 4.86 -14.53 17.45
C ASN A 231 5.11 -13.06 17.77
N ASN A 232 5.16 -12.70 19.06
CA ASN A 232 5.66 -11.39 19.49
C ASN A 232 7.08 -11.17 18.96
#